data_AF-A0A7S4P280-F1
#
_entry.id   AF-A0A7S4P280-F1
#
_cell.length_a   1.000
_cell.length_b   1.000
_cell.length_c   1.000
_cell.angle_alpha   90.00
_cell.angle_beta   90.00
_cell.angle_gamma   90.00
#
_symmetry.space_group_name_H-M   'P 1'
#
loop_
_entity.id
_entity.type
_entity.pdbx_description
1 polymer ?
#
loop_
_entity_poly.entity_id
_entity_poly.type
_entity_poly.pdbx_seq_one_letter_code
_entity_poly.pdbx_strand_id
1 'polypeptide(L)'
;WSFSPKAQHWFFFRQWFHKVSKISNFKPTVEGIIPSTWYEEFLRKGTQSSMWEMWYIRFMDQKQKFCVYPWVKYRRTLVANWREPGLHYSGPATMDYPVLTEWDPSLVQWPADVLTLGWDGHDMNEPRKIRGAPPLLEVIRK
;
A
#
# COMPACT_ATOMS: atom_id res chain seq x y z
N TRP A 1 15.65 -1.57 -0.53
CA TRP A 1 14.43 -0.77 -0.48
C TRP A 1 14.24 -0.22 0.94
N SER A 2 13.75 1.02 1.08
CA SER A 2 13.30 1.59 2.36
C SER A 2 11.90 2.13 2.15
N PHE A 3 10.97 1.78 3.04
CA PHE A 3 9.57 2.23 3.00
C PHE A 3 9.29 3.38 3.97
N SER A 4 10.33 3.91 4.63
CA SER A 4 10.23 5.05 5.55
C SER A 4 11.29 6.10 5.26
N PRO A 5 10.92 7.39 5.20
CA PRO A 5 11.91 8.48 5.16
C PRO A 5 12.61 8.68 6.52
N LYS A 6 12.02 8.17 7.62
CA LYS A 6 12.62 8.21 8.96
C LYS A 6 13.43 6.94 9.21
N ALA A 7 14.75 7.07 9.33
CA ALA A 7 15.67 5.97 9.56
C ALA A 7 15.32 5.12 10.80
N GLN A 8 14.86 5.77 11.88
CA GLN A 8 14.48 5.09 13.11
C GLN A 8 13.29 4.12 12.92
N HIS A 9 12.28 4.50 12.12
CA HIS A 9 11.18 3.59 11.80
C HIS A 9 11.65 2.40 10.98
N TRP A 10 12.58 2.63 10.04
CA TRP A 10 13.16 1.54 9.25
C TRP A 10 13.93 0.54 10.11
N PHE A 11 14.69 1.05 11.08
CA PHE A 11 15.37 0.21 12.07
C PHE A 11 14.39 -0.64 12.88
N PHE A 12 13.31 -0.04 13.42
CA PHE A 12 12.28 -0.77 14.16
C PHE A 12 11.55 -1.80 13.31
N PHE A 13 11.21 -1.46 12.06
CA PHE A 13 10.61 -2.39 11.12
C PHE A 13 11.50 -3.61 10.91
N ARG A 14 12.80 -3.42 10.66
CA ARG A 14 13.74 -4.53 10.46
C ARG A 14 13.83 -5.45 11.68
N GLN A 15 13.92 -4.86 12.88
CA GLN A 15 13.94 -5.64 14.12
C GLN A 15 12.65 -6.42 14.32
N TRP A 16 11.51 -5.80 14.04
CA TRP A 16 10.21 -6.46 14.08
C TRP A 16 10.13 -7.60 13.06
N PHE A 17 10.51 -7.35 11.81
CA PHE A 17 10.49 -8.33 10.73
C PHE A 17 11.34 -9.56 11.08
N HIS A 18 12.58 -9.38 11.53
CA HIS A 18 13.45 -10.51 11.92
C HIS A 18 12.92 -11.37 13.06
N LYS A 19 12.09 -10.80 13.94
CA LYS A 19 11.43 -11.54 15.01
C LYS A 19 10.19 -12.27 14.49
N VAL A 20 9.33 -11.54 13.80
CA VAL A 20 8.00 -12.00 13.40
C VAL A 20 8.06 -12.96 12.22
N SER A 21 9.01 -12.80 11.29
CA SER A 21 9.18 -13.69 10.14
C SER A 21 9.57 -15.13 10.53
N LYS A 22 10.00 -15.35 11.77
CA LYS A 22 10.34 -16.69 12.31
C LYS A 22 9.14 -17.39 12.95
N ILE A 23 8.03 -16.68 13.16
CA ILE A 23 6.82 -17.25 13.72
C ILE A 23 6.15 -18.10 12.63
N SER A 24 5.98 -19.39 12.93
CA SER A 24 5.32 -20.32 12.02
C SER A 24 3.91 -19.82 11.69
N ASN A 25 3.53 -19.92 10.41
CA ASN A 25 2.22 -19.51 9.89
C ASN A 25 1.88 -18.01 10.02
N PHE A 26 2.82 -17.15 10.41
CA PHE A 26 2.56 -15.72 10.41
C PHE A 26 2.36 -15.20 8.99
N LYS A 27 1.27 -14.45 8.78
CA LYS A 27 0.98 -13.77 7.52
C LYS A 27 0.85 -12.28 7.79
N PRO A 28 1.55 -11.41 7.04
CA PRO A 28 1.46 -9.96 7.19
C PRO A 28 0.18 -9.40 6.53
N THR A 29 -0.97 -10.08 6.63
CA THR A 29 -2.22 -9.59 6.06
C THR A 29 -2.90 -8.61 7.02
N VAL A 30 -3.62 -7.65 6.44
CA VAL A 30 -4.48 -6.67 7.12
C VAL A 30 -5.89 -6.80 6.52
N GLU A 31 -6.91 -6.83 7.37
CA GLU A 31 -8.29 -7.02 6.92
C GLU A 31 -8.77 -5.84 6.06
N GLY A 32 -9.52 -6.13 5.01
CA GLY A 32 -10.22 -5.11 4.23
C GLY A 32 -9.36 -4.29 3.28
N ILE A 33 -8.13 -4.72 2.94
CA ILE A 33 -7.29 -4.02 1.95
C ILE A 33 -6.91 -4.96 0.77
N ILE A 34 -6.92 -4.43 -0.45
CA ILE A 34 -6.50 -5.16 -1.66
C ILE A 34 -5.10 -5.79 -1.54
N PRO A 35 -4.07 -5.12 -0.98
CA PRO A 35 -2.74 -5.71 -0.88
C PRO A 35 -2.73 -7.06 -0.14
N SER A 36 -3.63 -7.28 0.83
CA SER A 36 -3.78 -8.59 1.48
C SER A 36 -4.27 -9.67 0.51
N THR A 37 -5.21 -9.34 -0.38
CA THR A 37 -5.67 -10.26 -1.43
C THR A 37 -4.53 -10.63 -2.38
N TRP A 38 -3.73 -9.65 -2.82
CA TRP A 38 -2.56 -9.91 -3.66
C TRP A 38 -1.53 -10.79 -2.95
N TYR A 39 -1.28 -10.56 -1.66
CA TYR A 39 -0.38 -11.39 -0.87
C TYR A 39 -0.82 -12.84 -0.82
N GLU A 40 -2.12 -13.08 -0.62
CA GLU A 40 -2.68 -14.43 -0.60
C GLU A 40 -2.59 -15.14 -1.96
N GLU A 41 -2.72 -14.40 -3.06
CA GLU A 41 -2.44 -14.94 -4.39
C GLU A 41 -0.97 -15.33 -4.56
N PHE A 42 -0.05 -14.50 -4.07
CA PHE A 42 1.38 -14.77 -4.17
C PHE A 42 1.78 -15.95 -3.27
N LEU A 43 1.15 -16.07 -2.10
CA LEU A 43 1.31 -17.21 -1.21
C LEU A 43 0.88 -18.52 -1.90
N ARG A 44 -0.25 -18.50 -2.61
CA ARG A 44 -0.72 -19.65 -3.41
C ARG A 44 0.24 -20.02 -4.54
N LYS A 45 0.92 -19.03 -5.12
CA LYS A 45 1.93 -19.22 -6.19
C LYS A 45 3.33 -19.56 -5.65
N GLY A 46 3.56 -19.50 -4.34
CA GLY A 46 4.88 -19.67 -3.74
C GLY A 46 5.85 -18.50 -4.01
N THR A 47 5.32 -17.33 -4.40
CA THR A 47 6.11 -16.14 -4.77
C THR A 47 5.96 -14.99 -3.79
N GLN A 48 5.41 -15.22 -2.60
CA GLN A 48 5.16 -14.18 -1.59
C GLN A 48 6.40 -13.41 -1.13
N SER A 49 7.60 -13.97 -1.30
CA SER A 49 8.88 -13.31 -0.97
C SER A 49 9.15 -12.07 -1.83
N SER A 50 8.44 -11.87 -2.94
CA SER A 50 8.55 -10.65 -3.75
C SER A 50 7.75 -9.47 -3.19
N MET A 51 6.79 -9.70 -2.28
CA MET A 51 5.86 -8.67 -1.80
C MET A 51 6.26 -8.16 -0.41
N TRP A 52 7.41 -7.48 -0.35
CA TRP A 52 7.94 -6.90 0.88
C TRP A 52 7.05 -5.80 1.47
N GLU A 53 6.25 -5.15 0.62
CA GLU A 53 5.33 -4.08 0.98
C GLU A 53 4.34 -4.53 2.07
N MET A 54 3.88 -5.79 2.01
CA MET A 54 2.90 -6.30 2.96
C MET A 54 3.43 -6.38 4.37
N TRP A 55 4.69 -6.77 4.53
CA TRP A 55 5.35 -6.76 5.84
C TRP A 55 5.36 -5.37 6.44
N TYR A 56 5.64 -4.36 5.61
CA TYR A 56 5.67 -2.98 6.06
C TYR A 56 4.26 -2.44 6.36
N ILE A 57 3.26 -2.76 5.53
CA ILE A 57 1.86 -2.41 5.77
C ILE A 57 1.38 -2.96 7.12
N ARG A 58 1.62 -4.26 7.38
CA ARG A 58 1.25 -4.88 8.66
C ARG A 58 1.97 -4.25 9.85
N PHE A 59 3.25 -3.91 9.70
CA PHE A 59 3.99 -3.21 10.75
C PHE A 59 3.38 -1.84 11.07
N MET A 60 2.98 -1.08 10.05
CA MET A 60 2.38 0.25 10.22
C MET A 60 0.96 0.17 10.81
N ASP A 61 0.18 -0.82 10.40
CA ASP A 61 -1.14 -1.15 10.95
C ASP A 61 -1.05 -1.40 12.47
N GLN A 62 -0.10 -2.22 12.91
CA GLN A 62 0.15 -2.46 14.34
C GLN A 62 0.60 -1.20 15.12
N LYS A 63 1.08 -0.17 14.42
CA LYS A 63 1.46 1.11 15.00
C LYS A 63 0.39 2.19 14.83
N GLN A 64 -0.78 1.83 14.27
CA GLN A 64 -1.87 2.75 13.96
C GLN A 64 -1.38 3.96 13.15
N LYS A 65 -0.48 3.71 12.18
CA LYS A 65 0.06 4.74 11.30
C LYS A 65 -0.50 4.59 9.90
N PHE A 66 -0.95 5.70 9.33
CA PHE A 66 -1.46 5.77 7.97
C PHE A 66 -0.36 6.26 7.00
N CYS A 67 -0.45 5.80 5.76
CA CYS A 67 0.28 6.42 4.65
C CYS A 67 -0.58 7.58 4.13
N VAL A 68 0.03 8.76 4.06
CA VAL A 68 -0.62 9.95 3.49
C VAL A 68 -0.03 10.17 2.10
N TYR A 69 -0.90 10.22 1.10
CA TYR A 69 -0.54 10.67 -0.24
C TYR A 69 -1.01 12.11 -0.43
N PRO A 70 -0.10 13.06 -0.68
CA PRO A 70 -0.54 14.39 -1.07
C PRO A 70 -1.20 14.31 -2.44
N TRP A 71 -2.36 14.96 -2.58
CA TRP A 71 -2.98 15.15 -3.87
C TRP A 71 -2.24 16.25 -4.63
N VAL A 72 -1.15 15.89 -5.30
CA VAL A 72 -0.34 16.82 -6.07
C VAL A 72 -1.04 17.14 -7.39
N LYS A 73 -1.25 18.42 -7.69
CA LYS A 73 -1.90 18.88 -8.93
C LYS A 73 -1.07 18.51 -10.17
N TYR A 74 -1.74 18.48 -11.32
CA TYR A 74 -1.11 18.37 -12.64
C TYR A 74 -0.31 17.08 -12.91
N ARG A 75 -0.69 15.96 -12.27
CA ARG A 75 -0.03 14.65 -12.46
C ARG A 75 1.49 14.71 -12.24
N ARG A 76 1.92 15.50 -11.26
CA ARG A 76 3.32 15.56 -10.81
C ARG A 76 3.52 14.60 -9.64
N THR A 77 4.77 14.22 -9.40
CA THR A 77 5.15 13.34 -8.28
C THR A 77 6.20 14.00 -7.39
N LEU A 78 6.24 13.62 -6.11
CA LEU A 78 7.33 13.98 -5.21
C LEU A 78 8.59 13.12 -5.43
N VAL A 79 8.40 11.91 -5.96
CA VAL A 79 9.48 10.96 -6.25
C VAL A 79 9.18 10.31 -7.60
N ALA A 80 10.09 10.44 -8.55
CA ALA A 80 9.98 9.77 -9.84
C ALA A 80 10.78 8.46 -9.83
N ASN A 81 10.17 7.39 -10.32
CA ASN A 81 10.90 6.18 -10.65
C ASN A 81 11.53 6.36 -12.03
N TRP A 82 12.85 6.19 -12.15
CA TRP A 82 13.61 6.44 -13.38
C TRP A 82 13.53 5.31 -14.43
N ARG A 83 12.65 4.32 -14.23
CA ARG A 83 12.35 3.19 -15.15
C ARG A 83 13.58 2.69 -15.90
N GLU A 84 14.67 2.53 -15.17
CA GLU A 84 15.94 2.11 -15.76
C GLU A 84 15.79 0.73 -16.38
N PRO A 85 16.41 0.48 -17.55
CA PRO A 85 16.34 -0.84 -18.18
C PRO A 85 16.85 -1.93 -17.23
N GLY A 86 16.06 -3.00 -17.08
CA GLY A 86 16.30 -4.05 -16.10
C GLY A 86 15.12 -5.00 -15.94
N LEU A 87 14.84 -5.42 -14.71
CA LEU A 87 13.84 -6.47 -14.42
C LEU A 87 12.42 -6.15 -14.91
N HIS A 88 12.04 -4.87 -14.93
CA HIS A 88 10.66 -4.44 -15.22
C HIS A 88 10.52 -3.53 -16.44
N TYR A 89 11.63 -3.01 -16.97
CA TYR A 89 11.60 -2.02 -18.05
C TYR A 89 12.65 -2.35 -19.10
N SER A 90 12.33 -2.09 -20.36
CA SER A 90 13.26 -2.15 -21.49
C SER A 90 13.33 -0.77 -22.16
N GLY A 91 14.48 -0.44 -22.76
CA GLY A 91 14.71 0.84 -23.43
C GLY A 91 15.34 1.93 -22.54
N PRO A 92 15.41 3.18 -23.04
CA PRO A 92 16.05 4.28 -22.32
C PRO A 92 15.35 4.59 -20.99
N ALA A 93 16.15 4.88 -19.96
CA ALA A 93 15.65 5.29 -18.65
C ALA A 93 14.80 6.57 -18.78
N THR A 94 13.59 6.52 -18.23
CA THR A 94 12.63 7.64 -18.28
C THR A 94 11.86 7.74 -16.98
N MET A 95 11.57 8.95 -16.53
CA MET A 95 10.69 9.16 -15.38
C MET A 95 9.29 8.63 -15.68
N ASP A 96 8.67 7.97 -14.70
CA ASP A 96 7.25 7.57 -14.74
C ASP A 96 6.31 8.78 -14.74
N TYR A 97 6.59 9.77 -13.89
CA TYR A 97 5.91 11.06 -13.84
C TYR A 97 6.92 12.19 -13.63
N PRO A 98 6.65 13.40 -14.16
CA PRO A 98 7.52 14.54 -13.89
C PRO A 98 7.52 14.92 -12.41
N VAL A 99 8.69 15.26 -11.88
CA VAL A 99 8.85 15.70 -10.49
C VAL A 99 8.21 17.08 -10.30
N LEU A 100 7.61 17.28 -9.14
CA LEU A 100 7.07 18.57 -8.71
C LEU A 100 8.22 19.60 -8.56
N THR A 101 8.13 20.71 -9.28
CA THR A 101 9.15 21.79 -9.25
C THR A 101 8.76 22.96 -8.36
N GLU A 102 7.47 23.12 -8.07
CA GLU A 102 6.91 24.19 -7.25
C GLU A 102 6.05 23.58 -6.15
N TRP A 103 6.34 23.96 -4.90
CA TRP A 103 5.60 23.46 -3.75
C TRP A 103 4.33 24.30 -3.52
N ASP A 104 3.16 23.65 -3.50
CA ASP A 104 1.91 24.29 -3.06
C ASP A 104 1.85 24.26 -1.52
N PRO A 105 1.94 25.42 -0.83
CA PRO A 105 1.92 25.46 0.64
C PRO A 105 0.65 24.88 1.25
N SER A 106 -0.45 24.77 0.49
CA SER A 106 -1.67 24.14 0.99
C SER A 106 -1.49 22.63 1.25
N LEU A 107 -0.48 21.98 0.66
CA LEU A 107 -0.24 20.54 0.84
C LEU A 107 0.26 20.15 2.25
N VAL A 108 0.73 21.11 3.05
CA VAL A 108 1.05 20.89 4.47
C VAL A 108 -0.05 21.37 5.42
N GLN A 109 -1.12 21.97 4.89
CA GLN A 109 -2.26 22.35 5.71
C GLN A 109 -3.13 21.12 5.93
N TRP A 110 -3.08 20.59 7.16
CA TRP A 110 -3.88 19.44 7.53
C TRP A 110 -5.33 19.88 7.75
N PRO A 111 -6.31 19.26 7.08
CA PRO A 111 -7.71 19.59 7.35
C PRO A 111 -8.07 19.14 8.76
N ALA A 112 -9.03 19.84 9.39
CA ALA A 112 -9.56 19.46 10.70
C ALA A 112 -10.19 18.06 10.65
N ASP A 113 -10.84 17.75 9.53
CA ASP A 113 -11.43 16.45 9.21
C ASP A 113 -10.68 15.82 8.03
N VAL A 114 -10.10 14.64 8.24
CA VAL A 114 -9.40 13.89 7.20
C VAL A 114 -10.38 12.94 6.53
N LEU A 115 -10.65 13.18 5.25
CA LEU A 115 -11.38 12.23 4.41
C LEU A 115 -10.65 10.89 4.43
N THR A 116 -11.28 9.88 5.01
CA THR A 116 -10.70 8.55 5.13
C THR A 116 -11.30 7.69 4.04
N LEU A 117 -10.53 7.47 2.97
CA LEU A 117 -10.98 6.64 1.87
C LEU A 117 -10.68 5.16 2.13
N GLY A 118 -11.65 4.31 1.79
CA GLY A 118 -11.46 2.88 1.69
C GLY A 118 -10.54 2.53 0.52
N TRP A 119 -10.17 1.26 0.42
CA TRP A 119 -9.37 0.77 -0.71
C TRP A 119 -10.04 0.99 -2.08
N ASP A 120 -11.36 1.09 -2.09
CA ASP A 120 -12.21 1.33 -3.26
C ASP A 120 -12.34 2.82 -3.61
N GLY A 121 -11.73 3.71 -2.81
CA GLY A 121 -11.79 5.15 -3.00
C GLY A 121 -13.08 5.79 -2.51
N HIS A 122 -13.95 5.05 -1.80
CA HIS A 122 -15.14 5.60 -1.16
C HIS A 122 -14.85 6.09 0.26
N ASP A 123 -15.55 7.13 0.71
CA ASP A 123 -15.45 7.61 2.08
C ASP A 123 -15.90 6.51 3.06
N MET A 124 -15.04 6.19 4.03
CA MET A 124 -15.31 5.24 5.09
C MET A 124 -16.28 5.79 6.14
N ASN A 125 -16.45 7.10 6.20
CA ASN A 125 -17.37 7.79 7.11
C ASN A 125 -18.76 8.00 6.49
N GLU A 126 -18.92 7.81 5.17
CA GLU A 126 -20.24 7.78 4.54
C GLU A 126 -20.92 6.42 4.74
N PRO A 127 -22.23 6.38 5.03
CA PRO A 127 -22.97 5.11 5.10
C PRO A 127 -22.93 4.40 3.74
N ARG A 128 -22.25 3.25 3.69
CA ARG A 128 -22.19 2.43 2.47
C ARG A 128 -23.59 2.02 2.02
N LYS A 129 -24.04 2.55 0.88
CA LYS A 129 -25.04 1.85 0.07
C LYS A 129 -24.37 0.61 -0.50
N ILE A 130 -24.54 -0.52 0.17
CA ILE A 130 -24.11 -1.82 -0.34
C ILE A 130 -24.81 -2.01 -1.69
N ARG A 131 -24.08 -1.80 -2.79
CA ARG A 131 -24.54 -2.25 -4.11
C ARG A 131 -24.57 -3.77 -4.02
N GLY A 132 -25.76 -4.33 -4.23
CA GLY A 132 -26.09 -5.72 -3.95
C GLY A 132 -24.95 -6.67 -4.28
N ALA A 133 -24.51 -7.41 -3.26
CA ALA A 133 -23.74 -8.62 -3.51
C ALA A 133 -24.53 -9.48 -4.51
N PRO A 134 -23.89 -10.04 -5.56
CA PRO A 134 -24.51 -11.10 -6.30
C PRO A 134 -24.89 -12.21 -5.30
N PRO A 135 -26.05 -12.87 -5.45
CA PRO A 135 -26.35 -14.01 -4.60
C PRO A 135 -25.21 -15.01 -4.73
N LEU A 136 -24.69 -15.47 -3.59
CA LEU A 136 -23.85 -16.66 -3.55
C LEU A 136 -24.66 -17.77 -4.22
N LEU A 137 -24.31 -18.10 -5.47
CA LEU A 137 -24.82 -19.28 -6.13
C LEU A 137 -24.47 -20.47 -5.22
N GLU A 138 -25.51 -21.15 -4.77
CA GLU A 138 -25.43 -22.49 -4.20
C GLU A 138 -24.65 -23.39 -5.17
N VAL A 139 -23.35 -23.54 -4.94
CA VAL A 139 -22.60 -24.67 -5.47
C VAL A 139 -22.17 -25.46 -4.25
N ILE A 140 -23.09 -26.33 -3.82
CA ILE A 140 -22.90 -27.70 -3.34
C ILE A 140 -24.28 -28.19 -2.93
N ARG A 141 -25.00 -28.85 -3.86
CA ARG A 141 -25.91 -29.95 -3.52
C ARG A 141 -25.92 -30.97 -4.66
N LYS A 142 -25.41 -32.15 -4.30
CA LYS A 142 -25.43 -33.47 -4.95
C LYS A 142 -24.45 -33.70 -6.09
#